data_AF-A0A4Q2A5K6-F1
#
_entry.id   AF-A0A4Q2A5K6-F1
#
_cell.length_a   1.000
_cell.length_b   1.000
_cell.length_c   1.000
_cell.angle_alpha   90.00
_cell.angle_beta   90.00
_cell.angle_gamma   90.00
#
_symmetry.space_group_name_H-M   'P 1'
#
loop_
_entity.id
_entity.type
_entity.pdbx_description
1 polymer ?
#
loop_
_entity_poly.entity_id
_entity_poly.type
_entity_poly.pdbx_seq_one_letter_code
_entity_poly.pdbx_strand_id
1 'polypeptide(L)'
;MSEVQERPVSRSQDAFELEGRTVGEVARYLEQSLRATELEPEWATVANHFDDANEAVYGPTRSSAWPGGGDFRRRTRVSIERGTAEGWIVLLDSVWLADEDATGHWRTQPLIRIKTLTRSNGWAVAAVVSNLLDID
;
A
#
# COMPACT_ATOMS: atom_id res chain seq x y z
N MET A 1 -18.08 29.23 4.87
CA MET A 1 -16.83 28.72 4.27
C MET A 1 -16.05 28.09 5.40
N SER A 2 -16.23 26.79 5.63
CA SER A 2 -15.56 26.10 6.73
C SER A 2 -14.10 25.87 6.35
N GLU A 3 -13.20 26.53 7.06
CA GLU A 3 -11.77 26.21 7.03
C GLU A 3 -11.62 24.76 7.50
N VAL A 4 -11.32 23.86 6.56
CA VAL A 4 -10.81 22.54 6.88
C VAL A 4 -9.41 22.77 7.41
N GLN A 5 -9.26 22.86 8.72
CA GLN A 5 -7.96 22.78 9.37
C GLN A 5 -7.40 21.38 9.08
N GLU A 6 -6.54 21.30 8.07
CA GLU A 6 -5.60 20.20 7.91
C GLU A 6 -4.73 20.18 9.17
N ARG A 7 -5.15 19.38 10.16
CA ARG A 7 -4.30 19.09 11.31
C ARG A 7 -3.00 18.50 10.75
N PRO A 8 -1.81 19.00 11.15
CA PRO A 8 -0.57 18.37 10.76
C PRO A 8 -0.63 16.95 11.30
N VAL A 9 -0.70 15.98 10.39
CA VAL A 9 -0.63 14.59 10.78
C VAL A 9 0.77 14.41 11.37
N SER A 10 0.82 14.12 12.66
CA SER A 10 2.07 13.88 13.35
C SER A 10 2.75 12.71 12.65
N ARG A 11 3.76 12.98 11.79
CA ARG A 11 4.62 11.95 11.21
C ARG A 11 5.13 11.09 12.36
N SER A 12 4.82 9.80 12.35
CA SER A 12 5.32 8.90 13.37
C SER A 12 6.84 9.01 13.41
N GLN A 13 7.39 9.36 14.59
CA GLN A 13 8.84 9.43 14.79
C GLN A 13 9.53 8.06 14.65
N ASP A 14 8.75 6.98 14.57
CA ASP A 14 9.16 5.61 14.27
C ASP A 14 8.60 5.16 12.90
N ALA A 15 9.00 5.82 11.82
CA ALA A 15 8.68 5.33 10.47
C ALA A 15 9.25 3.91 10.31
N PHE A 16 8.42 2.97 9.86
CA PHE A 16 8.87 1.60 9.67
C PHE A 16 9.88 1.55 8.53
N GLU A 17 11.11 1.10 8.83
CA GLU A 17 12.17 0.99 7.83
C GLU A 17 11.83 -0.10 6.81
N LEU A 18 11.51 0.33 5.58
CA LEU A 18 11.14 -0.54 4.46
C LEU A 18 12.35 -1.16 3.76
N GLU A 19 13.53 -0.56 3.93
CA GLU A 19 14.75 -1.05 3.29
C GLU A 19 15.12 -2.45 3.82
N GLY A 20 15.45 -3.35 2.90
CA GLY A 20 15.77 -4.75 3.23
C GLY A 20 14.58 -5.61 3.66
N ARG A 21 13.35 -5.07 3.71
CA ARG A 21 12.14 -5.83 4.06
C ARG A 21 11.56 -6.55 2.87
N THR A 22 10.81 -7.62 3.14
CA THR A 22 10.00 -8.27 2.11
C THR A 22 8.58 -7.70 2.06
N VAL A 23 7.89 -7.90 0.93
CA VAL A 23 6.48 -7.51 0.80
C VAL A 23 5.60 -8.22 1.84
N GLY A 24 5.91 -9.47 2.18
CA GLY A 24 5.23 -10.22 3.24
C GLY A 24 5.44 -9.63 4.64
N GLU A 25 6.65 -9.17 4.96
CA GLU A 25 6.94 -8.51 6.24
C GLU A 25 6.18 -7.20 6.37
N VAL A 26 6.14 -6.38 5.31
CA VAL A 26 5.39 -5.12 5.31
C VAL A 26 3.88 -5.39 5.43
N ALA A 27 3.33 -6.38 4.72
CA ALA A 27 1.92 -6.75 4.84
C ALA A 27 1.57 -7.19 6.26
N ARG A 28 2.43 -7.99 6.89
CA ARG A 28 2.25 -8.44 8.28
C ARG A 28 2.33 -7.27 9.28
N TYR A 29 3.24 -6.33 9.06
CA TYR A 29 3.35 -5.12 9.86
C TYR A 29 2.07 -4.27 9.74
N LEU A 30 1.59 -4.01 8.52
CA LEU A 30 0.35 -3.26 8.31
C LEU A 30 -0.85 -3.94 8.95
N GLU A 31 -0.98 -5.27 8.82
CA GLU A 31 -2.06 -6.01 9.47
C GLU A 31 -2.05 -5.82 10.99
N GLN A 32 -0.89 -6.01 11.63
CA GLN A 32 -0.75 -5.86 13.08
C GLN A 32 -1.01 -4.43 13.54
N SER A 33 -0.44 -3.44 12.85
CA SER A 33 -0.62 -2.03 13.17
C SER A 33 -2.08 -1.61 13.02
N LEU A 34 -2.77 -2.04 11.96
CA LEU A 34 -4.19 -1.73 11.76
C LEU A 34 -5.10 -2.43 12.76
N ARG A 35 -4.80 -3.68 13.17
CA ARG A 35 -5.52 -4.39 14.24
C ARG A 35 -5.31 -3.77 15.63
N ALA A 36 -4.20 -3.08 15.83
CA ALA A 36 -3.97 -2.30 17.05
C ALA A 36 -4.75 -0.98 17.08
N THR A 37 -5.40 -0.60 15.97
CA THR A 37 -6.33 0.55 15.89
C THR A 37 -7.79 0.08 15.94
N GLU A 38 -8.71 1.01 16.10
CA GLU A 38 -10.16 0.76 16.01
C GLU A 38 -10.67 0.52 14.57
N LEU A 39 -9.79 0.55 13.56
CA LEU A 39 -10.18 0.39 12.15
C LEU A 39 -10.43 -1.06 11.74
N GLU A 40 -9.76 -2.01 12.40
CA GLU A 40 -9.89 -3.47 12.26
C GLU A 40 -10.31 -3.94 10.85
N PRO A 41 -9.42 -3.85 9.84
CA PRO A 41 -9.73 -4.36 8.51
C PRO A 41 -10.02 -5.86 8.57
N GLU A 42 -10.88 -6.34 7.66
CA GLU A 42 -11.20 -7.78 7.58
C GLU A 42 -9.94 -8.60 7.37
N TRP A 43 -9.09 -8.13 6.45
CA TRP A 43 -7.78 -8.70 6.19
C TRP A 43 -6.86 -7.67 5.52
N ALA A 44 -5.56 -7.85 5.71
CA ALA A 44 -4.50 -7.21 4.95
C ALA A 44 -3.55 -8.31 4.45
N THR A 45 -3.28 -8.37 3.15
CA THR A 45 -2.45 -9.42 2.56
C THR A 45 -1.70 -8.91 1.34
N VAL A 46 -0.63 -9.62 0.96
CA VAL A 46 0.06 -9.37 -0.30
C VAL A 46 -0.90 -9.55 -1.48
N ALA A 47 -0.72 -8.76 -2.54
CA ALA A 47 -1.55 -8.85 -3.74
C ALA A 47 -1.45 -10.23 -4.40
N ASN A 48 -0.23 -10.78 -4.47
CA ASN A 48 0.06 -12.14 -4.90
C ASN A 48 -0.22 -13.14 -3.77
N HIS A 49 -1.48 -13.23 -3.33
CA HIS A 49 -1.87 -14.06 -2.19
C HIS A 49 -1.70 -15.57 -2.41
N PHE A 50 -1.62 -16.01 -3.67
CA PHE A 50 -1.35 -17.40 -4.04
C PHE A 50 0.16 -17.72 -4.13
N ASP A 51 1.02 -16.72 -3.96
CA ASP A 51 2.48 -16.86 -4.09
C ASP A 51 2.88 -17.44 -5.47
N ASP A 52 2.18 -16.99 -6.52
CA ASP A 52 2.40 -17.44 -7.88
C ASP A 52 3.73 -16.88 -8.42
N ALA A 53 4.51 -17.73 -9.08
CA ALA A 53 5.81 -17.35 -9.63
C ALA A 53 5.73 -16.28 -10.74
N ASN A 54 4.56 -16.10 -11.36
CA ASN A 54 4.33 -15.08 -12.37
C ASN A 54 4.06 -13.70 -11.74
N GLU A 55 5.10 -13.12 -11.14
CA GLU A 55 5.02 -11.84 -10.43
C GLU A 55 4.64 -10.66 -11.34
N ALA A 56 4.88 -10.77 -12.66
CA ALA A 56 4.50 -9.75 -13.63
C ALA A 56 2.97 -9.59 -13.73
N VAL A 57 2.22 -10.67 -13.50
CA VAL A 57 0.75 -10.68 -13.55
C VAL A 57 0.14 -10.47 -12.17
N TYR A 58 0.67 -11.14 -11.15
CA TYR A 58 0.04 -11.20 -9.83
C TYR A 58 0.64 -10.24 -8.79
N GLY A 59 1.75 -9.59 -9.13
CA GLY A 59 2.54 -8.79 -8.19
C GLY A 59 3.63 -9.62 -7.49
N PRO A 60 4.51 -8.96 -6.70
CA PRO A 60 5.61 -9.65 -6.04
C PRO A 60 5.11 -10.69 -5.05
N THR A 61 5.83 -11.81 -4.95
CA THR A 61 5.63 -12.83 -3.93
C THR A 61 5.88 -12.30 -2.53
N ARG A 62 5.51 -13.09 -1.51
CA ARG A 62 5.71 -12.70 -0.10
C ARG A 62 7.18 -12.54 0.28
N SER A 63 8.05 -13.30 -0.37
CA SER A 63 9.50 -13.32 -0.15
C SER A 63 10.24 -12.27 -0.96
N SER A 64 9.60 -11.68 -1.97
CA SER A 64 10.21 -10.62 -2.78
C SER A 64 10.48 -9.37 -1.95
N ALA A 65 11.61 -8.74 -2.24
CA ALA A 65 12.03 -7.51 -1.59
C ALA A 65 10.99 -6.40 -1.82
N TRP A 66 10.78 -5.57 -0.80
CA TRP A 66 9.97 -4.37 -0.92
C TRP A 66 10.57 -3.46 -2.00
N PRO A 67 9.78 -2.95 -2.94
CA PRO A 67 10.28 -2.04 -3.96
C PRO A 67 10.79 -0.76 -3.29
N GLY A 68 12.12 -0.57 -3.28
CA GLY A 68 12.75 0.58 -2.66
C GLY A 68 12.30 1.91 -3.27
N GLY A 69 12.07 2.91 -2.43
CA GLY A 69 11.60 4.26 -2.81
C GLY A 69 12.70 5.27 -3.14
N GLY A 70 13.92 4.82 -3.46
CA GLY A 70 15.09 5.69 -3.64
C GLY A 70 15.28 6.26 -5.06
N ASP A 71 14.50 5.80 -6.04
CA ASP A 71 14.57 6.29 -7.40
C ASP A 71 13.40 7.26 -7.65
N PHE A 72 13.67 8.47 -8.14
CA PHE A 72 12.62 9.44 -8.52
C PHE A 72 11.62 8.88 -9.53
N ARG A 73 11.99 7.77 -10.19
CA ARG A 73 11.19 7.05 -11.16
C ARG A 73 10.32 5.96 -10.54
N ARG A 74 10.40 5.68 -9.23
CA ARG A 74 9.62 4.65 -8.54
C ARG A 74 9.01 5.21 -7.25
N ARG A 75 7.71 4.98 -7.06
CA ARG A 75 6.98 5.40 -5.86
C ARG A 75 5.96 4.35 -5.44
N THR A 76 5.63 4.35 -4.16
CA THR A 76 4.47 3.60 -3.65
C THR A 76 3.25 4.50 -3.70
N ARG A 77 2.10 3.97 -4.11
CA ARG A 77 0.82 4.66 -4.16
C ARG A 77 -0.18 3.93 -3.27
N VAL A 78 -0.98 4.69 -2.54
CA VAL A 78 -2.18 4.20 -1.87
C VAL A 78 -3.41 4.61 -2.68
N SER A 79 -4.30 3.68 -2.96
CA SER A 79 -5.58 3.96 -3.61
C SER A 79 -6.71 3.14 -3.00
N ILE A 80 -7.95 3.50 -3.31
CA ILE A 80 -9.14 2.82 -2.78
C ILE A 80 -10.06 2.52 -3.94
N GLU A 81 -10.55 1.30 -4.01
CA GLU A 81 -11.54 0.87 -4.98
C GLU A 81 -12.69 0.11 -4.31
N ARG A 82 -13.79 -0.02 -5.04
CA ARG A 82 -14.89 -0.89 -4.62
C ARG A 82 -14.53 -2.32 -5.01
N GLY A 83 -14.58 -3.24 -4.03
CA GLY A 83 -14.34 -4.65 -4.29
C GLY A 83 -15.42 -5.28 -5.18
N THR A 84 -15.13 -6.47 -5.72
CA THR A 84 -16.09 -7.27 -6.49
C THR A 84 -17.21 -7.87 -5.62
N ALA A 85 -16.99 -7.98 -4.32
CA ALA A 85 -17.97 -8.36 -3.31
C ALA A 85 -18.32 -7.16 -2.40
N GLU A 86 -19.14 -7.39 -1.38
CA GLU A 86 -19.37 -6.38 -0.34
C GLU A 86 -18.03 -5.89 0.26
N GLY A 87 -17.88 -4.56 0.34
CA GLY A 87 -16.72 -3.90 0.92
C GLY A 87 -15.92 -3.02 -0.05
N TRP A 88 -14.81 -2.51 0.45
CA TRP A 88 -13.86 -1.61 -0.20
C TRP A 88 -12.45 -2.16 -0.02
N ILE A 89 -11.62 -2.02 -1.04
CA ILE A 89 -10.23 -2.47 -1.03
C ILE A 89 -9.34 -1.24 -1.03
N VAL A 90 -8.43 -1.15 -0.05
CA VAL A 90 -7.29 -0.25 -0.09
C VAL A 90 -6.15 -0.99 -0.77
N LEU A 91 -5.61 -0.42 -1.84
CA LEU A 91 -4.53 -0.98 -2.64
C LEU A 91 -3.27 -0.18 -2.41
N LEU A 92 -2.17 -0.90 -2.18
CA LEU A 92 -0.83 -0.35 -2.24
C LEU A 92 -0.17 -0.88 -3.50
N ASP A 93 0.24 0.03 -4.37
CA ASP A 93 0.89 -0.30 -5.64
C ASP A 93 2.28 0.33 -5.73
N SER A 94 3.25 -0.39 -6.30
CA SER A 94 4.49 0.23 -6.79
C SER A 94 4.22 0.76 -8.18
N VAL A 95 4.51 2.04 -8.39
CA VAL A 95 4.43 2.71 -9.69
C VAL A 95 5.83 3.11 -10.11
N TRP A 96 6.27 2.75 -11.32
CA TRP A 96 7.58 3.17 -11.82
C TRP A 96 7.59 3.47 -13.31
N LEU A 97 8.52 4.33 -13.75
CA LEU A 97 8.77 4.58 -15.16
C LEU A 97 9.67 3.47 -15.71
N ALA A 98 9.18 2.70 -16.68
CA ALA A 98 9.94 1.68 -17.37
C ALA A 98 10.74 2.31 -18.51
N ASP A 99 12.07 2.12 -18.50
CA ASP A 99 13.01 2.63 -19.51
C ASP A 99 13.22 1.61 -20.65
N GLU A 100 12.13 1.16 -21.26
CA GLU A 100 12.22 0.21 -22.39
C GLU A 100 12.25 0.91 -23.76
N ASP A 101 11.84 2.19 -23.86
CA ASP A 101 11.77 2.94 -25.12
C ASP A 101 12.03 4.45 -24.95
N ALA A 102 12.29 5.17 -26.06
CA ALA A 102 12.63 6.61 -26.09
C ALA A 102 11.57 7.54 -25.45
N THR A 103 10.36 7.04 -25.20
CA THR A 103 9.24 7.79 -24.63
C THR A 103 8.93 7.41 -23.17
N GLY A 104 9.41 6.25 -22.71
CA GLY A 104 9.07 5.65 -21.40
C GLY A 104 7.57 5.37 -21.22
N HIS A 105 7.24 4.42 -20.35
CA HIS A 105 5.85 4.22 -19.90
C HIS A 105 5.79 3.93 -18.41
N TRP A 106 4.76 4.49 -17.76
CA TRP A 106 4.50 4.19 -16.36
C TRP A 106 3.91 2.79 -16.22
N ARG A 107 4.52 1.98 -15.37
CA ARG A 107 4.02 0.68 -14.93
C ARG A 107 3.53 0.76 -13.50
N THR A 108 2.54 -0.05 -13.19
CA THR A 108 1.98 -0.21 -11.85
C THR A 108 1.97 -1.69 -11.52
N GLN A 109 2.34 -2.04 -10.30
CA GLN A 109 2.29 -3.41 -9.81
C GLN A 109 1.70 -3.44 -8.40
N PRO A 110 0.69 -4.28 -8.16
CA PRO A 110 0.05 -4.35 -6.86
C PRO A 110 0.96 -5.05 -5.85
N LEU A 111 1.07 -4.49 -4.66
CA LEU A 111 1.90 -5.00 -3.56
C LEU A 111 1.05 -5.61 -2.46
N ILE A 112 0.10 -4.82 -1.93
CA ILE A 112 -0.71 -5.18 -0.77
C ILE A 112 -2.16 -4.77 -1.03
N ARG A 113 -3.09 -5.60 -0.57
CA ARG A 113 -4.53 -5.34 -0.57
C ARG A 113 -5.05 -5.42 0.86
N ILE A 114 -5.93 -4.48 1.22
CA ILE A 114 -6.54 -4.43 2.54
C ILE A 114 -8.05 -4.28 2.36
N LYS A 115 -8.83 -5.20 2.92
CA LYS A 115 -10.29 -5.17 2.80
C LYS A 115 -10.93 -4.51 4.00
N THR A 116 -11.88 -3.62 3.71
CA THR A 116 -12.68 -2.90 4.69
C THR A 116 -14.17 -3.00 4.34
N LEU A 117 -15.04 -2.91 5.33
CA LEU A 117 -16.49 -3.06 5.13
C LEU A 117 -17.16 -1.82 4.53
N THR A 118 -16.63 -0.62 4.79
CA THR A 118 -17.26 0.65 4.39
C THR A 118 -16.27 1.59 3.72
N ARG A 119 -16.80 2.51 2.89
CA ARG A 119 -15.99 3.51 2.18
C ARG A 119 -15.19 4.38 3.15
N SER A 120 -15.85 4.83 4.22
CA SER A 120 -15.23 5.71 5.22
C SER A 120 -14.11 4.98 5.96
N ASN A 121 -14.31 3.70 6.30
CA ASN A 121 -13.25 2.90 6.90
C ASN A 121 -12.07 2.71 5.92
N GLY A 122 -12.36 2.46 4.63
CA GLY A 122 -11.33 2.42 3.59
C GLY A 122 -10.47 3.70 3.52
N TRP A 123 -11.08 4.89 3.60
CA TRP A 123 -10.32 6.15 3.64
C TRP A 123 -9.50 6.34 4.90
N ALA A 124 -10.04 5.95 6.06
CA ALA A 124 -9.31 6.00 7.32
C ALA A 124 -8.10 5.06 7.32
N VAL A 125 -8.28 3.84 6.82
CA VAL A 125 -7.19 2.85 6.64
C VAL A 125 -6.14 3.39 5.67
N ALA A 126 -6.54 3.95 4.53
CA ALA A 126 -5.61 4.53 3.57
C ALA A 126 -4.75 5.64 4.20
N ALA A 127 -5.36 6.53 4.98
CA ALA A 127 -4.64 7.58 5.69
C ALA A 127 -3.64 7.01 6.71
N VAL A 128 -4.04 6.02 7.52
CA VAL A 128 -3.13 5.38 8.48
C VAL A 128 -1.98 4.67 7.76
N VAL A 129 -2.26 3.92 6.69
CA VAL A 129 -1.24 3.25 5.88
C VAL A 129 -0.24 4.25 5.28
N SER A 130 -0.73 5.35 4.71
CA SER A 130 0.14 6.41 4.18
C SER A 130 1.08 6.94 5.25
N ASN A 131 0.60 7.19 6.47
CA ASN A 131 1.44 7.64 7.57
C ASN A 131 2.44 6.59 8.06
N LEU A 132 2.03 5.32 8.18
CA LEU A 132 2.88 4.24 8.67
C LEU A 132 4.07 3.95 7.74
N LEU A 133 3.89 4.20 6.44
CA LEU A 133 4.86 3.93 5.40
C LEU A 133 5.54 5.20 4.85
N ASP A 134 5.24 6.36 5.44
CA ASP A 134 5.70 7.69 4.98
C ASP A 134 5.46 7.92 3.47
N ILE A 135 4.23 7.65 3.02
CA ILE A 135 3.78 7.87 1.64
C ILE A 135 3.01 9.19 1.57
N ASP A 136 3.54 10.14 0.80
CA ASP A 136 2.94 11.46 0.49
C ASP A 136 2.15 11.44 -0.84
#